data_AF-A0A973RY56-F1
#
_entry.id   AF-A0A973RY56-F1
#
_cell.length_a   1.000
_cell.length_b   1.000
_cell.length_c   1.000
_cell.angle_alpha   90.00
_cell.angle_beta   90.00
_cell.angle_gamma   90.00
#
_symmetry.space_group_name_H-M   'P 1'
#
loop_
_entity.id
_entity.type
_entity.pdbx_description
1 polymer ?
#
loop_
_entity_poly.entity_id
_entity_poly.type
_entity_poly.pdbx_seq_one_letter_code
_entity_poly.pdbx_strand_id
1 'polypeptide(L)'
;MTAPTNGYAPHPYLGGRTAVLRALAAWRSGRPDAPRVIVLTGSPGSGRSHLLTGFLMLCDPEFRGRLPLSDLDPSTVPPDFPAPAVPSAAGLTVAQLGWLIADHYGLQAGRLEEVYAALGALGRTETVVVPDVDRAGPVRTAGEPARVVREVLRPLAATANVRLLADVPRELVTELEGELPPGTVQIIDLDDPQWADPRGLVLQAYALLRPESGAPEPPFASDAAARRTLAEAIGRRAGTSPLTVQLAVRSLLMSPGSAAPYDETLLPSSLGQALDLHARRLGADPLALRQLLAPLALAEGDGLPVDLWIRLVNALADKDMSGVLADSGALAGPFVESVRRDGDGSTRTLLRLLHPAIGEELRDGLPSVRAAQTQIAMTLLEAVPDQDWSRADPYVRDHIAGHTLEAGLLPQLLTDPGLFVHAAPVPLRAAVEAVPAEELGAPARTYLRTAALLTRTQVPALQRAALLETAFVEDGLLEYADAIHGRLGLDLPWQTLWSLPAPGISAVSVGSLPGAEGQPVPVAVLVVPADSAVLVHRLVRSDDSGSDPDPGQVLHPSEEERAAAPLGMSRGADYVRVWDRATRKVVAELLSDVPFTAVDLSPDGILVAATERSAKALRIQPAAAGAMRRAA
;
A
#
# COMPACT_ATOMS: atom_id res chain seq x y z
N MET A 1 -39.59 -11.25 17.06
CA MET A 1 -39.05 -12.63 17.14
C MET A 1 -40.20 -13.59 17.00
N THR A 2 -40.22 -14.37 15.91
CA THR A 2 -41.07 -15.54 15.72
C THR A 2 -40.26 -16.58 14.94
N ALA A 3 -39.89 -17.63 15.68
CA ALA A 3 -39.32 -18.95 15.36
C ALA A 3 -38.24 -19.08 14.27
N PRO A 4 -36.97 -19.39 14.64
CA PRO A 4 -36.02 -20.01 13.73
C PRO A 4 -36.49 -21.42 13.37
N THR A 5 -36.29 -21.82 12.12
CA THR A 5 -36.79 -23.08 11.53
C THR A 5 -36.21 -24.36 12.20
N ASN A 6 -35.21 -24.22 13.08
CA ASN A 6 -34.60 -25.30 13.88
C ASN A 6 -34.33 -24.90 15.37
N GLY A 7 -34.87 -23.80 15.88
CA GLY A 7 -34.67 -23.39 17.29
C GLY A 7 -33.36 -22.66 17.62
N TYR A 8 -32.33 -22.71 16.75
CA TYR A 8 -31.05 -22.01 16.97
C TYR A 8 -31.09 -20.51 16.65
N ALA A 9 -30.31 -19.72 17.40
CA ALA A 9 -30.09 -18.31 17.16
C ALA A 9 -29.11 -18.09 15.97
N PRO A 10 -29.26 -17.00 15.21
CA PRO A 10 -28.27 -16.61 14.22
C PRO A 10 -26.97 -16.14 14.90
N HIS A 11 -25.86 -16.19 14.17
CA HIS A 11 -24.59 -15.64 14.66
C HIS A 11 -24.75 -14.15 15.00
N PRO A 12 -24.41 -13.68 16.22
CA PRO A 12 -24.80 -12.36 16.71
C PRO A 12 -24.21 -11.19 15.92
N TYR A 13 -23.03 -11.38 15.30
CA TYR A 13 -22.40 -10.38 14.44
C TYR A 13 -22.86 -10.46 12.98
N LEU A 14 -23.19 -11.67 12.48
CA LEU A 14 -23.50 -11.87 11.05
C LEU A 14 -25.00 -11.80 10.76
N GLY A 15 -25.83 -12.28 11.69
CA GLY A 15 -27.27 -12.39 11.53
C GLY A 15 -27.77 -13.50 10.59
N GLY A 16 -26.88 -14.19 9.85
CA GLY A 16 -27.23 -15.16 8.82
C GLY A 16 -26.04 -15.96 8.26
N ARG A 17 -26.16 -16.42 7.00
CA ARG A 17 -25.16 -17.20 6.23
C ARG A 17 -24.83 -18.59 6.83
N THR A 18 -25.82 -19.24 7.44
CA THR A 18 -25.67 -20.56 8.09
C THR A 18 -25.05 -21.63 7.19
N ALA A 19 -25.44 -21.70 5.91
CA ALA A 19 -24.90 -22.69 4.97
C ALA A 19 -23.38 -22.53 4.78
N VAL A 20 -22.92 -21.29 4.61
CA VAL A 20 -21.49 -21.00 4.44
C VAL A 20 -20.73 -21.25 5.74
N LEU A 21 -21.25 -20.80 6.89
CA LEU A 21 -20.61 -21.06 8.18
C LEU A 21 -20.45 -22.56 8.46
N ARG A 22 -21.44 -23.38 8.07
CA ARG A 22 -21.33 -24.84 8.17
C ARG A 22 -20.21 -25.41 7.30
N ALA A 23 -20.06 -24.91 6.08
CA ALA A 23 -18.95 -25.30 5.19
C ALA A 23 -17.59 -24.89 5.77
N LEU A 24 -17.46 -23.65 6.28
CA LEU A 24 -16.23 -23.15 6.89
C LEU A 24 -15.88 -23.91 8.19
N ALA A 25 -16.86 -24.24 9.03
CA ALA A 25 -16.65 -25.06 10.23
C ALA A 25 -16.21 -26.49 9.87
N ALA A 26 -16.81 -27.09 8.84
CA ALA A 26 -16.41 -28.41 8.33
C ALA A 26 -14.97 -28.38 7.77
N TRP A 27 -14.62 -27.36 7.00
CA TRP A 27 -13.25 -27.16 6.51
C TRP A 27 -12.25 -27.00 7.65
N ARG A 28 -12.57 -26.17 8.65
CA ARG A 28 -11.69 -25.94 9.81
C ARG A 28 -11.46 -27.20 10.64
N SER A 29 -12.46 -28.10 10.69
CA SER A 29 -12.35 -29.39 11.38
C SER A 29 -11.35 -30.37 10.75
N GLY A 30 -10.99 -30.14 9.49
CA GLY A 30 -9.96 -30.89 8.80
C GLY A 30 -10.29 -32.35 8.51
N ARG A 31 -11.58 -32.65 8.27
CA ARG A 31 -12.03 -33.99 7.83
C ARG A 31 -11.23 -34.46 6.60
N PRO A 32 -10.92 -35.77 6.48
CA PRO A 32 -10.13 -36.31 5.36
C PRO A 32 -10.70 -35.94 3.97
N ASP A 33 -12.02 -35.91 3.84
CA ASP A 33 -12.72 -35.59 2.59
C ASP A 33 -12.99 -34.09 2.40
N ALA A 34 -12.64 -33.25 3.38
CA ALA A 34 -12.83 -31.81 3.27
C ALA A 34 -11.76 -31.20 2.37
N PRO A 35 -12.13 -30.27 1.47
CA PRO A 35 -11.17 -29.54 0.66
C PRO A 35 -10.15 -28.84 1.57
N ARG A 36 -8.91 -28.69 1.11
CA ARG A 36 -7.90 -27.93 1.86
C ARG A 36 -8.03 -26.44 1.63
N VAL A 37 -8.50 -26.06 0.45
CA VAL A 37 -8.59 -24.69 0.00
C VAL A 37 -10.06 -24.30 -0.16
N ILE A 38 -10.49 -23.24 0.52
CA ILE A 38 -11.77 -22.59 0.25
C ILE A 38 -11.50 -21.25 -0.43
N VAL A 39 -12.17 -21.05 -1.56
CA VAL A 39 -12.20 -19.77 -2.26
C VAL A 39 -13.57 -19.16 -2.06
N LEU A 40 -13.61 -18.06 -1.31
CA LEU A 40 -14.82 -17.27 -1.11
C LEU A 40 -14.91 -16.21 -2.22
N THR A 41 -15.98 -16.23 -2.99
CA THR A 41 -16.20 -15.24 -4.05
C THR A 41 -17.64 -14.74 -4.03
N GLY A 42 -17.95 -13.75 -4.86
CA GLY A 42 -19.25 -13.11 -4.94
C GLY A 42 -19.13 -11.70 -5.47
N SER A 43 -20.26 -11.12 -5.85
CA SER A 43 -20.35 -9.76 -6.36
C SER A 43 -19.88 -8.75 -5.32
N PRO A 44 -19.39 -7.57 -5.76
CA PRO A 44 -19.03 -6.47 -4.87
C PRO A 44 -20.16 -6.14 -3.89
N GLY A 45 -19.85 -6.10 -2.59
CA GLY A 45 -20.84 -5.84 -1.54
C GLY A 45 -21.69 -7.05 -1.11
N SER A 46 -21.39 -8.27 -1.58
CA SER A 46 -22.02 -9.54 -1.16
C SER A 46 -21.79 -9.91 0.32
N GLY A 47 -20.87 -9.22 0.99
CA GLY A 47 -20.58 -9.40 2.41
C GLY A 47 -19.43 -10.38 2.72
N ARG A 48 -18.50 -10.61 1.78
CA ARG A 48 -17.33 -11.50 1.97
C ARG A 48 -16.52 -11.14 3.23
N SER A 49 -16.05 -9.90 3.35
CA SER A 49 -15.25 -9.46 4.50
C SER A 49 -16.04 -9.53 5.82
N HIS A 50 -17.34 -9.21 5.80
CA HIS A 50 -18.22 -9.33 6.97
C HIS A 50 -18.33 -10.78 7.43
N LEU A 51 -18.55 -11.69 6.48
CA LEU A 51 -18.64 -13.13 6.72
C LEU A 51 -17.32 -13.71 7.27
N LEU A 52 -16.18 -13.38 6.65
CA LEU A 52 -14.87 -13.82 7.13
C LEU A 52 -14.61 -13.30 8.54
N THR A 53 -14.92 -12.04 8.82
CA THR A 53 -14.79 -11.46 10.17
C THR A 53 -15.62 -12.26 11.18
N GLY A 54 -16.90 -12.51 10.91
CA GLY A 54 -17.74 -13.29 11.81
C GLY A 54 -17.27 -14.75 12.00
N PHE A 55 -16.76 -15.39 10.96
CA PHE A 55 -16.16 -16.72 11.07
C PHE A 55 -14.87 -16.70 11.92
N LEU A 56 -14.01 -15.70 11.74
CA LEU A 56 -12.78 -15.54 12.50
C LEU A 56 -13.07 -15.24 13.98
N MET A 57 -14.14 -14.51 14.30
CA MET A 57 -14.60 -14.32 15.68
C MET A 57 -14.94 -15.65 16.38
N LEU A 58 -15.37 -16.68 15.64
CA LEU A 58 -15.59 -18.02 16.18
C LEU A 58 -14.28 -18.80 16.37
N CYS A 59 -13.21 -18.43 15.67
CA CYS A 59 -11.91 -19.11 15.72
C CYS A 59 -10.95 -18.46 16.74
N ASP A 60 -11.10 -17.17 16.98
CA ASP A 60 -10.25 -16.40 17.90
C ASP A 60 -10.70 -16.64 19.36
N PRO A 61 -9.82 -17.08 20.27
CA PRO A 61 -10.19 -17.39 21.66
C PRO A 61 -10.81 -16.20 22.43
N GLU A 62 -10.35 -14.96 22.18
CA GLU A 62 -10.85 -13.77 22.87
C GLU A 62 -12.29 -13.47 22.47
N PHE A 63 -12.58 -13.50 21.16
CA PHE A 63 -13.94 -13.24 20.66
C PHE A 63 -14.86 -14.43 20.91
N ARG A 64 -14.38 -15.66 20.70
CA ARG A 64 -15.13 -16.91 20.88
C ARG A 64 -15.72 -17.01 22.29
N GLY A 65 -14.94 -16.65 23.33
CA GLY A 65 -15.40 -16.67 24.73
C GLY A 65 -16.53 -15.68 25.05
N ARG A 66 -16.77 -14.68 24.20
CA ARG A 66 -17.84 -13.68 24.36
C ARG A 66 -19.12 -14.05 23.61
N LEU A 67 -19.08 -15.06 22.74
CA LEU A 67 -20.21 -15.47 21.92
C LEU A 67 -21.09 -16.52 22.65
N PRO A 68 -22.43 -16.44 22.53
CA PRO A 68 -23.34 -17.41 23.13
C PRO A 68 -23.36 -18.72 22.30
N LEU A 69 -22.28 -19.49 22.33
CA LEU A 69 -22.09 -20.65 21.44
C LEU A 69 -23.16 -21.74 21.60
N SER A 70 -23.75 -21.87 22.80
CA SER A 70 -24.83 -22.81 23.11
C SER A 70 -26.11 -22.55 22.33
N ASP A 71 -26.31 -21.30 21.91
CA ASP A 71 -27.52 -20.85 21.22
C ASP A 71 -27.37 -21.02 19.71
N LEU A 72 -26.15 -21.20 19.21
CA LEU A 72 -25.83 -21.37 17.81
C LEU A 72 -26.02 -22.84 17.37
N ASP A 73 -26.27 -23.04 16.08
CA ASP A 73 -26.25 -24.37 15.46
C ASP A 73 -24.83 -24.96 15.62
N PRO A 74 -24.64 -26.10 16.32
CA PRO A 74 -23.31 -26.68 16.54
C PRO A 74 -22.54 -26.98 15.25
N SER A 75 -23.25 -27.16 14.12
CA SER A 75 -22.62 -27.40 12.82
C SER A 75 -22.00 -26.16 12.19
N THR A 76 -22.29 -24.95 12.69
CA THR A 76 -21.67 -23.69 12.24
C THR A 76 -20.52 -23.23 13.12
N VAL A 77 -20.30 -23.91 14.26
CA VAL A 77 -19.25 -23.57 15.21
C VAL A 77 -17.99 -24.39 14.88
N PRO A 78 -16.88 -23.75 14.44
CA PRO A 78 -15.63 -24.46 14.19
C PRO A 78 -15.05 -25.05 15.49
N PRO A 79 -14.26 -26.13 15.40
CA PRO A 79 -13.53 -26.68 16.54
C PRO A 79 -12.58 -25.65 17.16
N ASP A 80 -12.34 -25.82 18.46
CA ASP A 80 -11.46 -24.97 19.25
C ASP A 80 -9.98 -25.33 18.98
N PHE A 81 -9.45 -24.76 17.91
CA PHE A 81 -8.05 -24.88 17.48
C PHE A 81 -7.36 -23.52 17.59
N PRO A 82 -6.01 -23.46 17.59
CA PRO A 82 -5.30 -22.18 17.55
C PRO A 82 -5.82 -21.26 16.44
N ALA A 83 -5.84 -19.95 16.71
CA ALA A 83 -6.27 -18.95 15.75
C ALA A 83 -5.42 -19.06 14.47
N PRO A 84 -6.03 -18.96 13.27
CA PRO A 84 -5.29 -19.02 12.02
C PRO A 84 -4.43 -17.76 11.83
N ALA A 85 -3.43 -17.85 10.96
CA ALA A 85 -2.77 -16.65 10.44
C ALA A 85 -3.76 -15.88 9.56
N VAL A 86 -3.95 -14.58 9.80
CA VAL A 86 -4.89 -13.74 9.02
C VAL A 86 -4.19 -12.51 8.42
N PRO A 87 -3.30 -12.69 7.44
CA PRO A 87 -2.68 -11.54 6.78
C PRO A 87 -3.70 -10.93 5.78
N SER A 88 -4.29 -9.77 6.13
CA SER A 88 -5.15 -9.02 5.18
C SER A 88 -4.31 -8.48 4.04
N ALA A 89 -4.78 -8.68 2.81
CA ALA A 89 -4.09 -8.17 1.62
C ALA A 89 -4.28 -6.66 1.42
N ALA A 90 -5.24 -6.03 2.11
CA ALA A 90 -5.62 -4.64 1.91
C ALA A 90 -4.42 -3.68 2.00
N GLY A 91 -4.09 -3.01 0.89
CA GLY A 91 -2.99 -2.05 0.81
C GLY A 91 -1.58 -2.65 0.82
N LEU A 92 -1.45 -3.97 0.92
CA LEU A 92 -0.15 -4.66 1.02
C LEU A 92 0.31 -5.20 -0.33
N THR A 93 1.63 -5.16 -0.55
CA THR A 93 2.26 -5.87 -1.65
C THR A 93 2.39 -7.36 -1.36
N VAL A 94 2.58 -8.16 -2.40
CA VAL A 94 2.91 -9.60 -2.33
C VAL A 94 4.04 -9.87 -1.33
N ALA A 95 5.12 -9.07 -1.38
CA ALA A 95 6.25 -9.22 -0.49
C ALA A 95 5.86 -8.98 0.98
N GLN A 96 5.12 -7.89 1.25
CA GLN A 96 4.64 -7.58 2.61
C GLN A 96 3.72 -8.68 3.16
N LEU A 97 2.85 -9.23 2.31
CA LEU A 97 1.95 -10.32 2.69
C LEU A 97 2.74 -11.58 3.07
N GLY A 98 3.75 -11.93 2.29
CA GLY A 98 4.67 -13.03 2.61
C GLY A 98 5.41 -12.84 3.93
N TRP A 99 5.84 -11.61 4.23
CA TRP A 99 6.52 -11.29 5.49
C TRP A 99 5.59 -11.41 6.70
N LEU A 100 4.33 -11.01 6.59
CA LEU A 100 3.35 -11.22 7.67
C LEU A 100 3.12 -12.69 7.97
N ILE A 101 3.12 -13.54 6.93
CA ILE A 101 3.03 -15.00 7.10
C ILE A 101 4.29 -15.53 7.78
N ALA A 102 5.46 -15.12 7.33
CA ALA A 102 6.73 -15.54 7.92
C ALA A 102 6.82 -15.15 9.39
N ASP A 103 6.47 -13.91 9.73
CA ASP A 103 6.48 -13.38 11.10
C ASP A 103 5.51 -14.15 12.01
N HIS A 104 4.27 -14.36 11.56
CA HIS A 104 3.27 -15.11 12.34
C HIS A 104 3.74 -16.52 12.74
N TYR A 105 4.45 -17.20 11.83
CA TYR A 105 4.97 -18.55 12.08
C TYR A 105 6.44 -18.59 12.55
N GLY A 106 7.08 -17.44 12.76
CA GLY A 106 8.47 -17.33 13.20
C GLY A 106 9.50 -17.89 12.21
N LEU A 107 9.22 -17.81 10.90
CA LEU A 107 10.04 -18.38 9.83
C LEU A 107 11.22 -17.48 9.49
N GLN A 108 12.40 -18.07 9.33
CA GLN A 108 13.59 -17.37 8.84
C GLN A 108 13.66 -17.49 7.31
N ALA A 109 13.20 -16.46 6.61
CA ALA A 109 13.17 -16.42 5.15
C ALA A 109 13.68 -15.05 4.65
N GLY A 110 14.60 -15.06 3.68
CA GLY A 110 15.12 -13.85 3.02
C GLY A 110 14.40 -13.52 1.71
N ARG A 111 13.63 -14.47 1.16
CA ARG A 111 12.77 -14.32 -0.03
C ARG A 111 11.43 -15.02 0.14
N LEU A 112 10.47 -14.65 -0.70
CA LEU A 112 9.10 -15.15 -0.60
C LEU A 112 8.99 -16.67 -0.75
N GLU A 113 9.75 -17.28 -1.67
CA GLU A 113 9.66 -18.71 -1.93
C GLU A 113 10.20 -19.55 -0.76
N GLU A 114 11.12 -18.99 0.05
CA GLU A 114 11.61 -19.62 1.27
C GLU A 114 10.52 -19.71 2.34
N VAL A 115 9.56 -18.77 2.35
CA VAL A 115 8.42 -18.82 3.27
C VAL A 115 7.60 -20.09 3.04
N TYR A 116 7.31 -20.42 1.78
CA TYR A 116 6.52 -21.61 1.44
C TYR A 116 7.27 -22.91 1.75
N ALA A 117 8.57 -22.96 1.43
CA ALA A 117 9.40 -24.12 1.77
C ALA A 117 9.48 -24.33 3.29
N ALA A 118 9.66 -23.26 4.06
CA ALA A 118 9.71 -23.31 5.51
C ALA A 118 8.37 -23.74 6.13
N LEU A 119 7.24 -23.23 5.61
CA LEU A 119 5.90 -23.68 6.00
C LEU A 119 5.70 -25.18 5.74
N GLY A 120 6.13 -25.66 4.58
CA GLY A 120 6.09 -27.08 4.21
C GLY A 120 6.86 -27.98 5.18
N ALA A 121 7.92 -27.46 5.78
CA ALA A 121 8.80 -28.19 6.69
C ALA A 121 8.29 -28.28 8.15
N LEU A 122 7.24 -27.54 8.53
CA LEU A 122 6.74 -27.51 9.91
C LEU A 122 6.14 -28.84 10.39
N GLY A 123 5.85 -29.78 9.48
CA GLY A 123 5.40 -31.15 9.82
C GLY A 123 4.00 -31.24 10.45
N ARG A 124 3.28 -30.12 10.56
CA ARG A 124 1.90 -30.02 11.07
C ARG A 124 1.03 -29.20 10.11
N THR A 125 -0.29 -29.35 10.23
CA THR A 125 -1.22 -28.59 9.40
C THR A 125 -1.36 -27.16 9.89
N GLU A 126 -1.05 -26.20 9.03
CA GLU A 126 -1.19 -24.77 9.29
C GLU A 126 -2.43 -24.20 8.60
N THR A 127 -3.05 -23.18 9.20
CA THR A 127 -4.26 -22.55 8.65
C THR A 127 -3.97 -21.08 8.34
N VAL A 128 -4.16 -20.69 7.08
CA VAL A 128 -3.97 -19.32 6.62
C VAL A 128 -5.28 -18.81 6.04
N VAL A 129 -5.70 -17.63 6.48
CA VAL A 129 -6.89 -16.93 5.98
C VAL A 129 -6.44 -15.61 5.36
N VAL A 130 -6.60 -15.42 4.05
CA VAL A 130 -6.19 -14.19 3.34
C VAL A 130 -7.44 -13.42 2.90
N PRO A 131 -7.90 -12.44 3.70
CA PRO A 131 -9.01 -11.57 3.31
C PRO A 131 -8.54 -10.39 2.43
N ASP A 132 -9.52 -9.70 1.86
CA ASP A 132 -9.41 -8.44 1.13
C ASP A 132 -8.47 -8.49 -0.10
N VAL A 133 -8.44 -9.62 -0.82
CA VAL A 133 -7.58 -9.79 -2.01
C VAL A 133 -7.93 -8.79 -3.11
N ASP A 134 -9.20 -8.39 -3.23
CA ASP A 134 -9.63 -7.33 -4.16
C ASP A 134 -9.02 -5.95 -3.86
N ARG A 135 -8.45 -5.77 -2.66
CA ARG A 135 -7.87 -4.52 -2.18
C ARG A 135 -6.35 -4.60 -2.03
N ALA A 136 -5.73 -5.62 -2.60
CA ALA A 136 -4.30 -5.79 -2.58
C ALA A 136 -3.57 -4.62 -3.25
N GLY A 137 -2.40 -4.30 -2.70
CA GLY A 137 -1.48 -3.32 -3.25
C GLY A 137 -1.73 -1.88 -2.82
N PRO A 138 -0.67 -1.05 -2.81
CA PRO A 138 -0.76 0.35 -2.42
C PRO A 138 -1.25 1.28 -3.56
N VAL A 139 -1.41 0.74 -4.77
CA VAL A 139 -1.85 1.46 -5.98
C VAL A 139 -2.91 0.62 -6.67
N ARG A 140 -4.12 1.16 -6.83
CA ARG A 140 -5.29 0.39 -7.29
C ARG A 140 -5.09 -0.27 -8.66
N THR A 141 -4.37 0.40 -9.57
CA THR A 141 -4.19 -0.04 -10.96
C THR A 141 -2.90 -0.79 -11.22
N ALA A 142 -2.09 -1.08 -10.20
CA ALA A 142 -0.84 -1.82 -10.35
C ALA A 142 -1.04 -3.34 -10.55
N GLY A 143 -2.28 -3.85 -10.48
CA GLY A 143 -2.58 -5.27 -10.73
C GLY A 143 -2.19 -6.22 -9.59
N GLU A 144 -1.96 -5.69 -8.39
CA GLU A 144 -1.54 -6.48 -7.22
C GLU A 144 -2.50 -7.63 -6.85
N PRO A 145 -3.84 -7.53 -6.96
CA PRO A 145 -4.74 -8.67 -6.68
C PRO A 145 -4.41 -9.94 -7.48
N ALA A 146 -4.11 -9.79 -8.78
CA ALA A 146 -3.70 -10.92 -9.62
C ALA A 146 -2.34 -11.47 -9.17
N ARG A 147 -1.41 -10.59 -8.78
CA ARG A 147 -0.11 -11.01 -8.24
C ARG A 147 -0.25 -11.76 -6.91
N VAL A 148 -1.12 -11.33 -6.00
CA VAL A 148 -1.40 -12.06 -4.75
C VAL A 148 -1.94 -13.47 -5.05
N VAL A 149 -2.83 -13.61 -6.04
CA VAL A 149 -3.33 -14.93 -6.46
C VAL A 149 -2.19 -15.81 -6.98
N ARG A 150 -1.35 -15.29 -7.89
CA ARG A 150 -0.25 -16.04 -8.54
C ARG A 150 0.90 -16.37 -7.60
N GLU A 151 1.37 -15.38 -6.88
CA GLU A 151 2.63 -15.38 -6.15
C GLU A 151 2.43 -15.78 -4.67
N VAL A 152 1.21 -15.70 -4.12
CA VAL A 152 0.92 -16.06 -2.72
C VAL A 152 -0.10 -17.18 -2.57
N LEU A 153 -1.32 -16.99 -3.07
CA LEU A 153 -2.41 -17.94 -2.81
C LEU A 153 -2.16 -19.29 -3.48
N ARG A 154 -1.69 -19.31 -4.74
CA ARG A 154 -1.35 -20.55 -5.44
C ARG A 154 -0.22 -21.33 -4.74
N PRO A 155 0.94 -20.75 -4.39
CA PRO A 155 1.97 -21.46 -3.61
C PRO A 155 1.48 -21.97 -2.26
N LEU A 156 0.66 -21.20 -1.53
CA LEU A 156 0.05 -21.66 -0.28
C LEU A 156 -0.89 -22.84 -0.52
N ALA A 157 -1.74 -22.78 -1.55
CA ALA A 157 -2.67 -23.86 -1.91
C ALA A 157 -1.93 -25.16 -2.32
N ALA A 158 -0.79 -25.03 -3.00
CA ALA A 158 0.07 -26.14 -3.41
C ALA A 158 0.82 -26.78 -2.22
N THR A 159 1.03 -26.04 -1.13
CA THR A 159 1.72 -26.53 0.07
C THR A 159 0.83 -27.53 0.82
N ALA A 160 1.24 -28.81 0.87
CA ALA A 160 0.35 -29.92 1.26
C ALA A 160 -0.20 -29.83 2.70
N ASN A 161 0.56 -29.25 3.62
CA ASN A 161 0.17 -29.07 5.02
C ASN A 161 -0.52 -27.72 5.29
N VAL A 162 -0.82 -26.91 4.27
CA VAL A 162 -1.54 -25.64 4.44
C VAL A 162 -3.04 -25.83 4.13
N ARG A 163 -3.90 -25.36 5.05
CA ARG A 163 -5.33 -25.11 4.80
C ARG A 163 -5.50 -23.62 4.53
N LEU A 164 -6.00 -23.30 3.34
CA LEU A 164 -6.16 -21.93 2.88
C LEU A 164 -7.64 -21.55 2.79
N LEU A 165 -7.99 -20.39 3.31
CA LEU A 165 -9.25 -19.70 3.02
C LEU A 165 -8.91 -18.32 2.49
N ALA A 166 -9.38 -17.96 1.31
CA ALA A 166 -9.17 -16.62 0.77
C ALA A 166 -10.48 -16.09 0.18
N ASP A 167 -10.75 -14.79 0.36
CA ASP A 167 -11.68 -14.13 -0.54
C ASP A 167 -10.96 -13.78 -1.85
N VAL A 168 -11.59 -14.00 -3.00
CA VAL A 168 -10.95 -13.80 -4.30
C VAL A 168 -11.95 -13.15 -5.26
N PRO A 169 -11.57 -12.08 -5.99
CA PRO A 169 -12.38 -11.53 -7.08
C PRO A 169 -12.81 -12.64 -8.05
N ARG A 170 -14.07 -12.63 -8.50
CA ARG A 170 -14.64 -13.74 -9.28
C ARG A 170 -13.83 -14.03 -10.55
N GLU A 171 -13.31 -12.99 -11.17
CA GLU A 171 -12.47 -13.02 -12.36
C GLU A 171 -11.09 -13.68 -12.15
N LEU A 172 -10.61 -13.80 -10.90
CA LEU A 172 -9.34 -14.43 -10.55
C LEU A 172 -9.50 -15.85 -9.96
N VAL A 173 -10.73 -16.33 -9.79
CA VAL A 173 -11.01 -17.66 -9.19
C VAL A 173 -10.43 -18.78 -10.04
N THR A 174 -10.68 -18.76 -11.36
CA THR A 174 -10.16 -19.76 -12.30
C THR A 174 -8.64 -19.78 -12.34
N GLU A 175 -8.02 -18.61 -12.14
CA GLU A 175 -6.58 -18.50 -12.01
C GLU A 175 -6.11 -19.26 -10.77
N LEU A 176 -6.71 -19.07 -9.59
CA LEU A 176 -6.30 -19.81 -8.40
C LEU A 176 -6.48 -21.33 -8.52
N GLU A 177 -7.56 -21.78 -9.14
CA GLU A 177 -7.83 -23.22 -9.33
C GLU A 177 -6.86 -23.91 -10.30
N GLY A 178 -6.37 -23.16 -11.29
CA GLY A 178 -5.45 -23.67 -12.29
C GLY A 178 -4.24 -24.36 -11.66
N GLU A 179 -3.98 -25.60 -12.09
CA GLU A 179 -2.85 -26.46 -11.68
C GLU A 179 -2.99 -27.21 -10.34
N LEU A 180 -4.08 -27.03 -9.58
CA LEU A 180 -4.31 -27.77 -8.34
C LEU A 180 -4.98 -29.15 -8.58
N PRO A 181 -4.68 -30.19 -7.79
CA PRO A 181 -5.33 -31.50 -7.92
C PRO A 181 -6.86 -31.42 -7.71
N PRO A 182 -7.67 -32.22 -8.43
CA PRO A 182 -9.12 -32.24 -8.26
C PRO A 182 -9.53 -32.48 -6.80
N GLY A 183 -10.53 -31.74 -6.33
CA GLY A 183 -11.03 -31.84 -4.94
C GLY A 183 -10.17 -31.09 -3.90
N THR A 184 -9.06 -30.46 -4.29
CA THR A 184 -8.26 -29.62 -3.38
C THR A 184 -9.01 -28.34 -3.01
N VAL A 185 -9.72 -27.76 -3.98
CA VAL A 185 -10.40 -26.46 -3.89
C VAL A 185 -11.91 -26.65 -3.84
N GLN A 186 -12.57 -25.85 -3.00
CA GLN A 186 -14.00 -25.61 -3.05
C GLN A 186 -14.27 -24.12 -3.21
N ILE A 187 -15.00 -23.76 -4.27
CA ILE A 187 -15.52 -22.41 -4.46
C ILE A 187 -16.83 -22.25 -3.69
N ILE A 188 -16.93 -21.17 -2.93
CA ILE A 188 -18.15 -20.69 -2.30
C ILE A 188 -18.47 -19.33 -2.90
N ASP A 189 -19.36 -19.31 -3.89
CA ASP A 189 -19.87 -18.07 -4.47
C ASP A 189 -21.09 -17.58 -3.67
N LEU A 190 -20.99 -16.43 -3.02
CA LEU A 190 -22.02 -15.88 -2.15
C LEU A 190 -23.29 -15.43 -2.90
N ASP A 191 -23.26 -15.33 -4.22
CA ASP A 191 -24.44 -15.06 -5.04
C ASP A 191 -25.15 -16.33 -5.51
N ASP A 192 -24.50 -17.49 -5.44
CA ASP A 192 -25.15 -18.74 -5.80
C ASP A 192 -26.31 -19.04 -4.85
N PRO A 193 -27.47 -19.50 -5.34
CA PRO A 193 -28.64 -19.78 -4.50
C PRO A 193 -28.38 -20.76 -3.34
N GLN A 194 -27.39 -21.64 -3.47
CA GLN A 194 -27.01 -22.60 -2.41
C GLN A 194 -26.29 -21.93 -1.21
N TRP A 195 -25.64 -20.78 -1.43
CA TRP A 195 -24.86 -20.03 -0.44
C TRP A 195 -25.48 -18.68 -0.08
N ALA A 196 -26.40 -18.18 -0.92
CA ALA A 196 -27.20 -16.99 -0.68
C ALA A 196 -28.04 -17.12 0.60
N ASP A 197 -28.31 -16.00 1.27
CA ASP A 197 -29.19 -15.95 2.43
C ASP A 197 -30.24 -14.83 2.31
N PRO A 198 -31.29 -15.02 1.49
CA PRO A 198 -32.34 -14.03 1.32
C PRO A 198 -33.07 -13.68 2.63
N ARG A 199 -33.17 -14.65 3.57
CA ARG A 199 -33.77 -14.40 4.89
C ARG A 199 -32.88 -13.51 5.74
N GLY A 200 -31.57 -13.72 5.69
CA GLY A 200 -30.58 -12.86 6.33
C GLY A 200 -30.70 -11.40 5.91
N LEU A 201 -30.95 -11.12 4.61
CA LEU A 201 -31.15 -9.75 4.12
C LEU A 201 -32.39 -9.07 4.72
N VAL A 202 -33.50 -9.80 4.87
CA VAL A 202 -34.71 -9.28 5.53
C VAL A 202 -34.44 -8.97 7.01
N LEU A 203 -33.73 -9.86 7.71
CA LEU A 203 -33.35 -9.66 9.10
C LEU A 203 -32.42 -8.45 9.27
N GLN A 204 -31.45 -8.29 8.37
CA GLN A 204 -30.57 -7.14 8.30
C GLN A 204 -31.38 -5.84 8.11
N ALA A 205 -32.26 -5.80 7.11
CA ALA A 205 -33.11 -4.64 6.85
C ALA A 205 -33.95 -4.28 8.10
N TYR A 206 -34.58 -5.28 8.73
CA TYR A 206 -35.39 -5.08 9.93
C TYR A 206 -34.59 -4.53 11.11
N ALA A 207 -33.34 -4.99 11.28
CA ALA A 207 -32.45 -4.52 12.32
C ALA A 207 -31.99 -3.07 12.06
N LEU A 208 -31.57 -2.77 10.83
CA LEU A 208 -31.09 -1.44 10.43
C LEU A 208 -32.20 -0.38 10.42
N LEU A 209 -33.46 -0.74 10.18
CA LEU A 209 -34.60 0.20 10.20
C LEU A 209 -34.95 0.72 11.60
N ARG A 210 -34.26 0.27 12.66
CA ARG A 210 -34.41 0.82 14.00
C ARG A 210 -33.56 2.09 14.11
N PRO A 211 -34.18 3.26 14.30
CA PRO A 211 -33.41 4.50 14.45
C PRO A 211 -32.50 4.44 15.67
N GLU A 212 -31.35 5.11 15.57
CA GLU A 212 -30.48 5.37 16.71
C GLU A 212 -31.16 6.33 17.69
N SER A 213 -30.71 6.32 18.94
CA SER A 213 -31.30 7.18 19.98
C SER A 213 -31.19 8.67 19.61
N GLY A 214 -32.32 9.37 19.55
CA GLY A 214 -32.38 10.82 19.30
C GLY A 214 -32.71 11.24 17.85
N ALA A 215 -32.86 10.31 16.91
CA ALA A 215 -33.34 10.63 15.55
C ALA A 215 -34.88 10.84 15.52
N PRO A 216 -35.41 11.71 14.64
CA PRO A 216 -36.86 11.82 14.43
C PRO A 216 -37.45 10.45 14.06
N GLU A 217 -38.53 10.00 14.72
CA GLU A 217 -39.12 8.69 14.46
C GLU A 217 -39.96 8.69 13.17
N PRO A 218 -39.54 7.99 12.10
CA PRO A 218 -40.41 7.76 10.95
C PRO A 218 -41.55 6.79 11.31
N PRO A 219 -42.68 6.77 10.58
CA PRO A 219 -43.82 5.91 10.90
C PRO A 219 -43.50 4.41 11.01
N PHE A 220 -42.51 3.91 10.26
CA PHE A 220 -42.07 2.51 10.32
C PHE A 220 -41.11 2.21 11.49
N ALA A 221 -40.66 3.21 12.26
CA ALA A 221 -39.82 2.97 13.43
C ALA A 221 -40.65 2.50 14.63
N SER A 222 -41.86 3.04 14.80
CA SER A 222 -42.77 2.79 15.91
C SER A 222 -43.72 1.61 15.66
N ASP A 223 -44.16 1.38 14.42
CA ASP A 223 -44.98 0.21 14.06
C ASP A 223 -44.13 -0.99 13.62
N ALA A 224 -44.11 -2.03 14.47
CA ALA A 224 -43.39 -3.27 14.20
C ALA A 224 -43.89 -4.05 12.99
N ALA A 225 -45.17 -3.92 12.62
CA ALA A 225 -45.75 -4.54 11.43
C ALA A 225 -45.33 -3.81 10.17
N ALA A 226 -45.47 -2.47 10.12
CA ALA A 226 -44.96 -1.65 9.02
C ALA A 226 -43.46 -1.84 8.79
N ARG A 227 -42.65 -1.90 9.87
CA ARG A 227 -41.22 -2.20 9.77
C ARG A 227 -40.93 -3.55 9.13
N ARG A 228 -41.71 -4.58 9.49
CA ARG A 228 -41.55 -5.92 8.94
C ARG A 228 -41.87 -5.93 7.44
N THR A 229 -42.99 -5.34 7.05
CA THR A 229 -43.39 -5.23 5.63
C THR A 229 -42.32 -4.53 4.80
N LEU A 230 -41.78 -3.40 5.30
CA LEU A 230 -40.73 -2.66 4.59
C LEU A 230 -39.41 -3.45 4.53
N ALA A 231 -39.00 -4.09 5.62
CA ALA A 231 -37.80 -4.93 5.65
C ALA A 231 -37.88 -6.11 4.66
N GLU A 232 -39.05 -6.74 4.56
CA GLU A 232 -39.30 -7.83 3.61
C GLU A 232 -39.20 -7.34 2.16
N ALA A 233 -39.77 -6.17 1.85
CA ALA A 233 -39.69 -5.58 0.51
C ALA A 233 -38.25 -5.19 0.14
N ILE A 234 -37.51 -4.56 1.07
CA ILE A 234 -36.09 -4.21 0.87
C ILE A 234 -35.26 -5.48 0.64
N GLY A 235 -35.42 -6.50 1.50
CA GLY A 235 -34.65 -7.74 1.41
C GLY A 235 -34.91 -8.50 0.10
N ARG A 236 -36.15 -8.54 -0.38
CA ARG A 236 -36.48 -9.14 -1.69
C ARG A 236 -35.84 -8.36 -2.85
N ARG A 237 -35.94 -7.03 -2.82
CA ARG A 237 -35.43 -6.18 -3.92
C ARG A 237 -33.91 -6.17 -3.99
N ALA A 238 -33.21 -6.23 -2.86
CA ALA A 238 -31.76 -6.24 -2.81
C ALA A 238 -31.09 -7.52 -3.39
N GLY A 239 -31.87 -8.57 -3.70
CA GLY A 239 -31.35 -9.79 -4.31
C GLY A 239 -30.39 -10.54 -3.39
N THR A 240 -29.09 -10.50 -3.68
CA THR A 240 -28.03 -11.14 -2.90
C THR A 240 -27.10 -10.15 -2.18
N SER A 241 -27.41 -8.84 -2.21
CA SER A 241 -26.51 -7.76 -1.77
C SER A 241 -26.89 -7.16 -0.40
N PRO A 242 -26.18 -7.51 0.69
CA PRO A 242 -26.28 -6.82 1.97
C PRO A 242 -25.98 -5.32 1.90
N LEU A 243 -25.10 -4.90 0.99
CA LEU A 243 -24.75 -3.48 0.83
C LEU A 243 -25.93 -2.68 0.25
N THR A 244 -26.67 -3.24 -0.71
CA THR A 244 -27.88 -2.59 -1.24
C THR A 244 -28.93 -2.42 -0.15
N VAL A 245 -29.11 -3.43 0.74
CA VAL A 245 -29.96 -3.29 1.93
C VAL A 245 -29.49 -2.14 2.82
N GLN A 246 -28.19 -2.11 3.15
CA GLN A 246 -27.61 -1.09 4.02
C GLN A 246 -27.81 0.33 3.48
N LEU A 247 -27.51 0.54 2.19
CA LEU A 247 -27.66 1.84 1.55
C LEU A 247 -29.12 2.25 1.43
N ALA A 248 -30.03 1.33 1.07
CA ALA A 248 -31.46 1.61 1.02
C ALA A 248 -31.98 2.10 2.38
N VAL A 249 -31.62 1.39 3.47
CA VAL A 249 -32.05 1.77 4.82
C VAL A 249 -31.42 3.09 5.27
N ARG A 250 -30.13 3.32 5.01
CA ARG A 250 -29.47 4.60 5.33
C ARG A 250 -30.13 5.78 4.61
N SER A 251 -30.46 5.64 3.32
CA SER A 251 -31.17 6.68 2.55
C SER A 251 -32.56 6.99 3.12
N LEU A 252 -33.25 5.98 3.67
CA LEU A 252 -34.54 6.18 4.35
C LEU A 252 -34.39 6.93 5.68
N LEU A 253 -33.38 6.58 6.48
CA LEU A 253 -33.14 7.19 7.80
C LEU A 253 -32.59 8.61 7.72
N MET A 254 -31.80 8.93 6.70
CA MET A 254 -31.23 10.27 6.49
C MET A 254 -32.24 11.30 5.96
N SER A 255 -33.41 10.86 5.47
CA SER A 255 -34.51 11.73 5.07
C SER A 255 -35.83 11.23 5.68
N PRO A 256 -36.03 11.42 7.01
CA PRO A 256 -37.19 10.89 7.73
C PRO A 256 -38.49 11.64 7.40
N GLY A 257 -38.41 12.88 6.88
CA GLY A 257 -39.56 13.69 6.51
C GLY A 257 -40.26 13.26 5.22
N SER A 258 -39.63 12.43 4.39
CA SER A 258 -40.23 11.88 3.17
C SER A 258 -40.90 10.54 3.43
N ALA A 259 -42.12 10.35 2.91
CA ALA A 259 -42.85 9.09 3.03
C ALA A 259 -41.99 7.88 2.63
N ALA A 260 -42.11 6.79 3.38
CA ALA A 260 -41.43 5.55 3.05
C ALA A 260 -42.00 4.98 1.73
N PRO A 261 -41.15 4.54 0.79
CA PRO A 261 -41.60 3.89 -0.43
C PRO A 261 -42.04 2.46 -0.08
N TYR A 262 -43.30 2.30 0.34
CA TYR A 262 -43.90 0.98 0.55
C TYR A 262 -44.17 0.26 -0.77
N ASP A 263 -44.19 1.00 -1.89
CA ASP A 263 -44.18 0.41 -3.22
C ASP A 263 -42.81 -0.22 -3.50
N GLU A 264 -42.81 -1.55 -3.61
CA GLU A 264 -41.62 -2.37 -3.82
C GLU A 264 -40.89 -2.03 -5.13
N THR A 265 -41.58 -1.47 -6.13
CA THR A 265 -40.96 -1.06 -7.40
C THR A 265 -40.05 0.17 -7.27
N LEU A 266 -40.25 0.98 -6.22
CA LEU A 266 -39.45 2.16 -5.90
C LEU A 266 -38.22 1.84 -5.05
N LEU A 267 -38.11 0.60 -4.56
CA LEU A 267 -36.96 0.14 -3.77
C LEU A 267 -35.82 -0.34 -4.68
N PRO A 268 -34.55 -0.10 -4.27
CA PRO A 268 -33.41 -0.37 -5.11
C PRO A 268 -33.09 -1.87 -5.16
N SER A 269 -32.74 -2.33 -6.36
CA SER A 269 -32.19 -3.67 -6.60
C SER A 269 -30.70 -3.68 -6.94
N SER A 270 -30.07 -2.51 -6.97
CA SER A 270 -28.65 -2.35 -7.24
C SER A 270 -28.09 -1.15 -6.46
N LEU A 271 -26.76 -1.00 -6.44
CA LEU A 271 -26.08 0.15 -5.85
C LEU A 271 -26.44 1.44 -6.59
N GLY A 272 -26.43 1.41 -7.93
CA GLY A 272 -26.88 2.55 -8.76
C GLY A 272 -28.31 3.02 -8.44
N GLN A 273 -29.25 2.08 -8.23
CA GLN A 273 -30.61 2.45 -7.83
C GLN A 273 -30.69 2.99 -6.41
N ALA A 274 -29.79 2.57 -5.50
CA ALA A 274 -29.73 3.12 -4.15
C ALA A 274 -29.23 4.57 -4.15
N LEU A 275 -28.26 4.90 -5.01
CA LEU A 275 -27.82 6.27 -5.28
C LEU A 275 -28.97 7.12 -5.83
N ASP A 276 -29.67 6.62 -6.85
CA ASP A 276 -30.81 7.31 -7.48
C ASP A 276 -31.95 7.57 -6.48
N LEU A 277 -32.28 6.57 -5.67
CA LEU A 277 -33.31 6.69 -4.64
C LEU A 277 -32.95 7.80 -3.66
N HIS A 278 -31.71 7.83 -3.17
CA HIS A 278 -31.27 8.86 -2.21
C HIS A 278 -31.36 10.27 -2.78
N ALA A 279 -30.80 10.48 -3.97
CA ALA A 279 -30.83 11.78 -4.63
C ALA A 279 -32.26 12.28 -4.84
N ARG A 280 -33.14 11.42 -5.38
CA ARG A 280 -34.56 11.77 -5.61
C ARG A 280 -35.32 12.08 -4.32
N ARG A 281 -35.02 11.38 -3.22
CA ARG A 281 -35.63 11.66 -1.90
C ARG A 281 -35.26 13.03 -1.36
N LEU A 282 -34.10 13.56 -1.73
CA LEU A 282 -33.66 14.91 -1.38
C LEU A 282 -34.02 15.96 -2.44
N GLY A 283 -34.73 15.57 -3.51
CA GLY A 283 -35.05 16.46 -4.63
C GLY A 283 -33.84 16.82 -5.50
N ALA A 284 -32.73 16.09 -5.37
CA ALA A 284 -31.51 16.29 -6.13
C ALA A 284 -31.47 15.41 -7.40
N ASP A 285 -30.70 15.87 -8.39
CA ASP A 285 -30.39 15.10 -9.59
C ASP A 285 -29.43 13.92 -9.24
N PRO A 286 -29.79 12.67 -9.57
CA PRO A 286 -28.89 11.53 -9.39
C PRO A 286 -27.52 11.68 -10.07
N LEU A 287 -27.43 12.43 -11.17
CA LEU A 287 -26.14 12.72 -11.80
C LEU A 287 -25.27 13.63 -10.92
N ALA A 288 -25.85 14.64 -10.28
CA ALA A 288 -25.11 15.53 -9.38
C ALA A 288 -24.51 14.78 -8.19
N LEU A 289 -25.23 13.82 -7.61
CA LEU A 289 -24.69 12.94 -6.56
C LEU A 289 -23.50 12.11 -7.07
N ARG A 290 -23.59 11.55 -8.28
CA ARG A 290 -22.48 10.79 -8.87
C ARG A 290 -21.26 11.68 -9.13
N GLN A 291 -21.46 12.90 -9.63
CA GLN A 291 -20.39 13.87 -9.82
C GLN A 291 -19.71 14.23 -8.49
N LEU A 292 -20.48 14.35 -7.41
CA LEU A 292 -19.97 14.61 -6.06
C LEU A 292 -19.10 13.46 -5.51
N LEU A 293 -19.46 12.21 -5.81
CA LEU A 293 -18.75 11.01 -5.35
C LEU A 293 -17.63 10.55 -6.28
N ALA A 294 -17.61 10.99 -7.54
CA ALA A 294 -16.66 10.53 -8.56
C ALA A 294 -15.18 10.69 -8.14
N PRO A 295 -14.72 11.81 -7.53
CA PRO A 295 -13.34 11.89 -7.06
C PRO A 295 -13.00 10.83 -6.01
N LEU A 296 -13.94 10.48 -5.13
CA LEU A 296 -13.73 9.45 -4.09
C LEU A 296 -13.69 8.04 -4.69
N ALA A 297 -14.41 7.81 -5.79
CA ALA A 297 -14.36 6.55 -6.54
C ALA A 297 -13.03 6.33 -7.27
N LEU A 298 -12.35 7.43 -7.61
CA LEU A 298 -11.07 7.45 -8.30
C LEU A 298 -9.88 7.68 -7.35
N ALA A 299 -10.15 7.91 -6.07
CA ALA A 299 -9.14 8.15 -5.05
C ALA A 299 -8.24 6.94 -4.84
N GLU A 300 -6.99 7.23 -4.47
CA GLU A 300 -6.01 6.24 -4.03
C GLU A 300 -5.88 6.26 -2.49
N GLY A 301 -5.34 5.19 -1.94
CA GLY A 301 -5.10 5.09 -0.50
C GLY A 301 -6.38 5.13 0.35
N ASP A 302 -6.30 5.82 1.50
CA ASP A 302 -7.37 5.82 2.52
C ASP A 302 -8.43 6.90 2.35
N GLY A 303 -8.39 7.66 1.25
CA GLY A 303 -9.33 8.74 0.95
C GLY A 303 -8.67 10.09 0.65
N LEU A 304 -9.52 11.06 0.32
CA LEU A 304 -9.12 12.41 -0.09
C LEU A 304 -9.21 13.41 1.07
N PRO A 305 -8.23 14.33 1.23
CA PRO A 305 -8.43 15.54 2.02
C PRO A 305 -9.64 16.33 1.50
N VAL A 306 -10.43 16.91 2.41
CA VAL A 306 -11.69 17.61 2.06
C VAL A 306 -11.45 18.74 1.04
N ASP A 307 -10.39 19.53 1.21
CA ASP A 307 -10.07 20.64 0.29
C ASP A 307 -9.71 20.15 -1.12
N LEU A 308 -8.99 19.02 -1.23
CA LEU A 308 -8.70 18.38 -2.51
C LEU A 308 -9.96 17.78 -3.13
N TRP A 309 -10.82 17.14 -2.33
CA TRP A 309 -12.09 16.62 -2.81
C TRP A 309 -12.96 17.73 -3.42
N ILE A 310 -13.14 18.88 -2.76
CA ILE A 310 -13.88 20.04 -3.29
C ILE A 310 -13.31 20.50 -4.64
N ARG A 311 -11.97 20.60 -4.73
CA ARG A 311 -11.28 20.99 -5.96
C ARG A 311 -11.54 19.99 -7.09
N LEU A 312 -11.44 18.69 -6.81
CA LEU A 312 -11.62 17.63 -7.80
C LEU A 312 -13.07 17.47 -8.25
N VAL A 313 -14.05 17.72 -7.38
CA VAL A 313 -15.49 17.72 -7.77
C VAL A 313 -15.74 18.75 -8.86
N ASN A 314 -15.26 19.98 -8.68
CA ASN A 314 -15.43 21.04 -9.68
C ASN A 314 -14.70 20.73 -10.99
N ALA A 315 -13.49 20.17 -10.90
CA ALA A 315 -12.73 19.74 -12.07
C ALA A 315 -13.54 18.68 -12.85
N LEU A 316 -13.83 17.52 -12.26
CA LEU A 316 -14.49 16.42 -12.98
C LEU A 316 -15.90 16.74 -13.48
N ALA A 317 -16.63 17.63 -12.80
CA ALA A 317 -17.96 18.04 -13.23
C ALA A 317 -17.92 19.02 -14.42
N ASP A 318 -16.75 19.61 -14.70
CA ASP A 318 -16.50 20.66 -15.70
C ASP A 318 -17.51 21.83 -15.61
N LYS A 319 -17.92 22.15 -14.38
CA LYS A 319 -18.86 23.23 -14.05
C LYS A 319 -18.74 23.61 -12.58
N ASP A 320 -19.27 24.77 -12.23
CA ASP A 320 -19.37 25.19 -10.82
C ASP A 320 -20.36 24.31 -10.05
N MET A 321 -19.84 23.57 -9.07
CA MET A 321 -20.61 22.68 -8.19
C MET A 321 -20.81 23.28 -6.79
N SER A 322 -20.48 24.56 -6.57
CA SER A 322 -20.54 25.20 -5.23
C SER A 322 -21.91 25.08 -4.56
N GLY A 323 -22.99 25.19 -5.33
CA GLY A 323 -24.35 25.01 -4.80
C GLY A 323 -24.63 23.59 -4.31
N VAL A 324 -24.18 22.57 -5.05
CA VAL A 324 -24.32 21.15 -4.65
C VAL A 324 -23.40 20.81 -3.48
N LEU A 325 -22.21 21.41 -3.44
CA LEU A 325 -21.23 21.23 -2.38
C LEU A 325 -21.72 21.79 -1.03
N ALA A 326 -22.52 22.86 -1.04
CA ALA A 326 -23.11 23.43 0.17
C ALA A 326 -24.01 22.41 0.92
N ASP A 327 -24.74 21.57 0.18
CA ASP A 327 -25.64 20.54 0.72
C ASP A 327 -25.00 19.13 0.73
N SER A 328 -23.69 19.04 0.50
CA SER A 328 -22.99 17.76 0.30
C SER A 328 -23.09 16.81 1.49
N GLY A 329 -23.18 17.32 2.72
CA GLY A 329 -23.32 16.49 3.92
C GLY A 329 -24.56 15.60 3.90
N ALA A 330 -25.71 16.13 3.46
CA ALA A 330 -26.94 15.36 3.33
C ALA A 330 -26.92 14.45 2.09
N LEU A 331 -26.37 14.96 0.98
CA LEU A 331 -26.38 14.26 -0.31
C LEU A 331 -25.38 13.09 -0.34
N ALA A 332 -24.13 13.28 0.09
CA ALA A 332 -23.10 12.25 0.11
C ALA A 332 -23.12 11.38 1.38
N GLY A 333 -23.67 11.89 2.49
CA GLY A 333 -23.60 11.29 3.83
C GLY A 333 -23.80 9.78 3.94
N PRO A 334 -24.82 9.17 3.29
CA PRO A 334 -25.01 7.72 3.36
C PRO A 334 -23.86 6.88 2.78
N PHE A 335 -23.09 7.45 1.86
CA PHE A 335 -22.12 6.78 0.99
C PHE A 335 -20.67 7.05 1.35
N VAL A 336 -20.42 7.96 2.30
CA VAL A 336 -19.07 8.39 2.67
C VAL A 336 -18.84 8.23 4.17
N GLU A 337 -17.57 8.14 4.55
CA GLU A 337 -17.13 8.19 5.93
C GLU A 337 -15.94 9.15 6.07
N SER A 338 -15.85 9.78 7.24
CA SER A 338 -14.73 10.64 7.60
C SER A 338 -13.74 9.87 8.47
N VAL A 339 -12.49 9.84 8.02
CA VAL A 339 -11.40 9.18 8.73
C VAL A 339 -10.43 10.24 9.22
N ARG A 340 -10.19 10.28 10.53
CA ARG A 340 -9.13 11.11 11.09
C ARG A 340 -7.81 10.37 10.98
N ARG A 341 -6.82 11.01 10.38
CA ARG A 341 -5.46 10.49 10.28
C ARG A 341 -4.51 11.47 10.94
N ASP A 342 -3.73 10.98 11.89
CA ASP A 342 -2.63 11.73 12.45
C ASP A 342 -1.43 11.63 11.48
N GLY A 343 -0.86 12.78 11.10
CA GLY A 343 0.29 12.85 10.20
C GLY A 343 1.00 14.20 10.30
N ASP A 344 2.33 14.20 10.25
CA ASP A 344 3.18 15.40 10.26
C ASP A 344 2.78 16.47 11.29
N GLY A 345 2.44 16.03 12.51
CA GLY A 345 2.07 16.92 13.62
C GLY A 345 0.69 17.55 13.54
N SER A 346 -0.17 17.13 12.59
CA SER A 346 -1.56 17.58 12.48
C SER A 346 -2.53 16.40 12.30
N THR A 347 -3.73 16.52 12.85
CA THR A 347 -4.82 15.57 12.57
C THR A 347 -5.57 16.05 11.33
N ARG A 348 -5.50 15.30 10.24
CA ARG A 348 -6.24 15.60 9.01
C ARG A 348 -7.51 14.75 8.90
N THR A 349 -8.57 15.34 8.37
CA THR A 349 -9.81 14.60 8.07
C THR A 349 -9.81 14.22 6.60
N LEU A 350 -9.84 12.91 6.34
CA LEU A 350 -9.99 12.32 5.02
C LEU A 350 -11.45 11.93 4.80
N LEU A 351 -11.92 12.13 3.58
CA LEU A 351 -13.21 11.63 3.11
C LEU A 351 -12.94 10.42 2.22
N ARG A 352 -13.66 9.32 2.46
CA ARG A 352 -13.63 8.16 1.58
C ARG A 352 -15.03 7.56 1.42
N LEU A 353 -15.18 6.72 0.40
CA LEU A 353 -16.41 5.94 0.24
C LEU A 353 -16.55 4.94 1.39
N LEU A 354 -17.78 4.76 1.85
CA LEU A 354 -18.15 3.80 2.87
C LEU A 354 -17.77 2.37 2.49
N HIS A 355 -17.85 2.05 1.19
CA HIS A 355 -17.60 0.72 0.69
C HIS A 355 -16.99 0.75 -0.73
N PRO A 356 -15.96 -0.06 -1.04
CA PRO A 356 -15.31 -0.09 -2.36
C PRO A 356 -16.25 -0.32 -3.54
N ALA A 357 -17.25 -1.19 -3.38
CA ALA A 357 -18.27 -1.46 -4.41
C ALA A 357 -19.04 -0.21 -4.90
N ILE A 358 -19.16 0.85 -4.07
CA ILE A 358 -19.72 2.13 -4.51
C ILE A 358 -18.80 2.79 -5.53
N GLY A 359 -17.48 2.70 -5.32
CA GLY A 359 -16.48 3.25 -6.22
C GLY A 359 -16.39 2.47 -7.53
N GLU A 360 -16.66 1.17 -7.52
CA GLU A 360 -16.80 0.36 -8.74
C GLU A 360 -18.03 0.78 -9.55
N GLU A 361 -19.22 0.82 -8.95
CA GLU A 361 -20.46 1.32 -9.58
C GLU A 361 -20.28 2.72 -10.19
N LEU A 362 -19.60 3.62 -9.48
CA LEU A 362 -19.35 4.97 -9.98
C LEU A 362 -18.38 4.98 -11.16
N ARG A 363 -17.31 4.18 -11.12
CA ARG A 363 -16.33 4.07 -12.21
C ARG A 363 -16.94 3.46 -13.47
N ASP A 364 -17.79 2.45 -13.33
CA ASP A 364 -18.52 1.83 -14.45
C ASP A 364 -19.49 2.81 -15.13
N GLY A 365 -20.00 3.78 -14.37
CA GLY A 365 -20.84 4.86 -14.88
C GLY A 365 -20.08 6.01 -15.55
N LEU A 366 -18.74 6.05 -15.50
CA LEU A 366 -17.95 7.12 -16.11
C LEU A 366 -17.79 6.87 -17.63
N PRO A 367 -17.84 7.91 -18.47
CA PRO A 367 -17.56 7.77 -19.91
C PRO A 367 -16.15 7.25 -20.21
N SER A 368 -15.18 7.65 -19.38
CA SER A 368 -13.80 7.20 -19.46
C SER A 368 -13.09 7.42 -18.13
N VAL A 369 -12.73 6.34 -17.45
CA VAL A 369 -11.92 6.36 -16.22
C VAL A 369 -10.56 7.01 -16.50
N ARG A 370 -9.93 6.67 -17.63
CA ARG A 370 -8.64 7.25 -18.03
C ARG A 370 -8.71 8.77 -18.18
N ALA A 371 -9.73 9.29 -18.85
CA ALA A 371 -9.88 10.75 -19.04
C ALA A 371 -10.13 11.47 -17.72
N ALA A 372 -10.96 10.89 -16.84
CA ALA A 372 -11.18 11.42 -15.50
C ALA A 372 -9.88 11.43 -14.68
N GLN A 373 -9.07 10.37 -14.75
CA GLN A 373 -7.77 10.32 -14.08
C GLN A 373 -6.76 11.30 -14.64
N THR A 374 -6.73 11.53 -15.96
CA THR A 374 -5.95 12.62 -16.56
C THR A 374 -6.33 13.96 -15.92
N GLN A 375 -7.63 14.24 -15.81
CA GLN A 375 -8.10 15.50 -15.23
C GLN A 375 -7.77 15.62 -13.74
N ILE A 376 -7.94 14.54 -12.95
CA ILE A 376 -7.51 14.51 -11.56
C ILE A 376 -6.00 14.77 -11.46
N ALA A 377 -5.19 14.03 -12.21
CA ALA A 377 -3.73 14.15 -12.16
C ALA A 377 -3.26 15.58 -12.48
N MET A 378 -3.78 16.20 -13.54
CA MET A 378 -3.48 17.59 -13.88
C MET A 378 -3.89 18.55 -12.75
N THR A 379 -5.10 18.39 -12.19
CA THR A 379 -5.59 19.21 -11.09
C THR A 379 -4.73 19.07 -9.82
N LEU A 380 -4.24 17.87 -9.53
CA LEU A 380 -3.36 17.60 -8.39
C LEU A 380 -1.95 18.16 -8.62
N LEU A 381 -1.40 18.07 -9.84
CA LEU A 381 -0.12 18.66 -10.20
C LEU A 381 -0.15 20.18 -10.12
N GLU A 382 -1.24 20.82 -10.55
CA GLU A 382 -1.46 22.27 -10.38
C GLU A 382 -1.56 22.69 -8.91
N ALA A 383 -1.92 21.77 -8.01
CA ALA A 383 -1.99 22.03 -6.57
C ALA A 383 -0.63 21.93 -5.88
N VAL A 384 0.44 21.51 -6.57
CA VAL A 384 1.81 21.48 -6.02
C VAL A 384 2.37 22.91 -5.96
N PRO A 385 2.60 23.48 -4.76
CA PRO A 385 3.05 24.86 -4.63
C PRO A 385 4.44 25.04 -5.26
N ASP A 386 4.59 26.01 -6.17
CA ASP A 386 5.85 26.35 -6.84
C ASP A 386 6.55 25.15 -7.53
N GLN A 387 5.80 24.07 -7.83
CA GLN A 387 6.34 22.78 -8.28
C GLN A 387 7.32 22.13 -7.27
N ASP A 388 7.22 22.49 -6.00
CA ASP A 388 8.02 21.97 -4.90
C ASP A 388 7.29 20.83 -4.16
N TRP A 389 7.73 19.60 -4.42
CA TRP A 389 7.20 18.38 -3.80
C TRP A 389 7.36 18.31 -2.28
N SER A 390 8.29 19.08 -1.70
CA SER A 390 8.44 19.16 -0.24
C SER A 390 7.29 19.89 0.43
N ARG A 391 6.59 20.74 -0.33
CA ARG A 391 5.44 21.57 0.10
C ARG A 391 4.09 21.01 -0.37
N ALA A 392 4.10 19.98 -1.21
CA ALA A 392 2.88 19.33 -1.70
C ALA A 392 2.08 18.69 -0.55
N ASP A 393 0.76 18.65 -0.69
CA ASP A 393 -0.07 17.84 0.22
C ASP A 393 0.41 16.38 0.18
N PRO A 394 0.54 15.68 1.34
CA PRO A 394 0.95 14.29 1.36
C PRO A 394 0.12 13.37 0.45
N TYR A 395 -1.18 13.65 0.27
CA TYR A 395 -2.01 12.91 -0.68
C TYR A 395 -1.49 13.07 -2.11
N VAL A 396 -1.25 14.30 -2.55
CA VAL A 396 -0.73 14.59 -3.90
C VAL A 396 0.61 13.88 -4.08
N ARG A 397 1.53 14.13 -3.16
CA ARG A 397 2.89 13.58 -3.19
C ARG A 397 2.94 12.06 -3.24
N ASP A 398 2.12 11.39 -2.43
CA ASP A 398 2.20 9.94 -2.23
C ASP A 398 1.31 9.14 -3.20
N HIS A 399 0.31 9.78 -3.82
CA HIS A 399 -0.67 9.11 -4.69
C HIS A 399 -0.73 9.61 -6.13
N ILE A 400 -0.04 10.69 -6.49
CA ILE A 400 -0.01 11.17 -7.90
C ILE A 400 0.48 10.10 -8.88
N ALA A 401 1.38 9.22 -8.43
CA ALA A 401 1.89 8.12 -9.25
C ALA A 401 0.78 7.12 -9.65
N GLY A 402 -0.17 6.84 -8.75
CA GLY A 402 -1.33 5.98 -9.05
C GLY A 402 -2.29 6.62 -10.06
N HIS A 403 -2.62 7.90 -9.84
CA HIS A 403 -3.47 8.66 -10.76
C HIS A 403 -2.84 8.76 -12.17
N THR A 404 -1.55 9.06 -12.26
CA THR A 404 -0.85 9.16 -13.54
C THR A 404 -0.62 7.81 -14.21
N LEU A 405 -0.48 6.72 -13.46
CA LEU A 405 -0.42 5.35 -14.01
C LEU A 405 -1.71 5.02 -14.78
N GLU A 406 -2.87 5.22 -14.15
CA GLU A 406 -4.16 4.93 -14.79
C GLU A 406 -4.48 5.91 -15.93
N ALA A 407 -3.99 7.15 -15.84
CA ALA A 407 -4.06 8.13 -16.92
C ALA A 407 -3.15 7.79 -18.13
N GLY A 408 -2.15 6.91 -17.96
CA GLY A 408 -1.11 6.63 -18.96
C GLY A 408 -0.08 7.76 -19.11
N LEU A 409 0.14 8.53 -18.03
CA LEU A 409 1.01 9.72 -17.97
C LEU A 409 2.19 9.56 -16.99
N LEU A 410 2.29 8.41 -16.32
CA LEU A 410 3.33 8.18 -15.32
C LEU A 410 4.76 8.28 -15.90
N PRO A 411 5.10 7.71 -17.08
CA PRO A 411 6.45 7.81 -17.63
C PRO A 411 6.96 9.26 -17.77
N GLN A 412 6.08 10.21 -18.12
CA GLN A 412 6.43 11.62 -18.23
C GLN A 412 6.75 12.24 -16.86
N LEU A 413 6.00 11.85 -15.83
CA LEU A 413 6.19 12.32 -14.46
C LEU A 413 7.46 11.74 -13.80
N LEU A 414 7.86 10.52 -14.18
CA LEU A 414 9.08 9.84 -13.69
C LEU A 414 10.40 10.44 -14.24
N THR A 415 10.40 11.74 -14.52
CA THR A 415 11.57 12.56 -14.86
C THR A 415 11.86 13.62 -13.79
N ASP A 416 11.01 13.74 -12.76
CA ASP A 416 11.21 14.71 -11.69
C ASP A 416 11.89 14.07 -10.46
N PRO A 417 13.17 14.36 -10.16
CA PRO A 417 13.84 13.82 -8.98
C PRO A 417 13.23 14.30 -7.65
N GLY A 418 12.52 15.43 -7.64
CA GLY A 418 11.80 15.89 -6.45
C GLY A 418 10.70 14.92 -6.04
N LEU A 419 10.00 14.31 -7.01
CA LEU A 419 9.01 13.28 -6.72
C LEU A 419 9.66 12.06 -6.07
N PHE A 420 10.80 11.59 -6.59
CA PHE A 420 11.50 10.42 -6.04
C PHE A 420 11.98 10.62 -4.59
N VAL A 421 12.40 11.84 -4.27
CA VAL A 421 12.87 12.22 -2.93
C VAL A 421 11.71 12.28 -1.93
N HIS A 422 10.58 12.83 -2.34
CA HIS A 422 9.53 13.23 -1.41
C HIS A 422 8.37 12.23 -1.33
N ALA A 423 8.01 11.53 -2.42
CA ALA A 423 6.93 10.55 -2.42
C ALA A 423 7.19 9.36 -1.50
N ALA A 424 6.13 8.84 -0.88
CA ALA A 424 6.21 7.59 -0.13
C ALA A 424 6.78 6.44 -1.00
N PRO A 425 7.83 5.74 -0.55
CA PRO A 425 8.57 4.84 -1.44
C PRO A 425 7.81 3.54 -1.74
N VAL A 426 6.85 3.14 -0.90
CA VAL A 426 6.00 1.96 -1.14
C VAL A 426 5.06 2.16 -2.33
N PRO A 427 4.14 3.17 -2.33
CA PRO A 427 3.24 3.39 -3.47
C PRO A 427 3.99 3.80 -4.74
N LEU A 428 5.04 4.62 -4.64
CA LEU A 428 5.82 5.01 -5.83
C LEU A 428 6.50 3.81 -6.47
N ARG A 429 7.10 2.90 -5.68
CA ARG A 429 7.67 1.66 -6.22
C ARG A 429 6.63 0.81 -6.94
N ALA A 430 5.47 0.58 -6.33
CA ALA A 430 4.41 -0.23 -6.92
C ALA A 430 3.90 0.37 -8.25
N ALA A 431 3.78 1.70 -8.33
CA ALA A 431 3.40 2.37 -9.57
C ALA A 431 4.46 2.23 -10.66
N VAL A 432 5.75 2.37 -10.32
CA VAL A 432 6.87 2.23 -11.27
C VAL A 432 7.01 0.79 -11.77
N GLU A 433 6.85 -0.21 -10.90
CA GLU A 433 6.89 -1.64 -11.27
C GLU A 433 5.77 -2.05 -12.23
N ALA A 434 4.64 -1.33 -12.22
CA ALA A 434 3.51 -1.59 -13.11
C ALA A 434 3.70 -1.06 -14.54
N VAL A 435 4.69 -0.18 -14.77
CA VAL A 435 4.99 0.36 -16.10
C VAL A 435 5.91 -0.61 -16.86
N PRO A 436 5.63 -0.91 -18.14
CA PRO A 436 6.53 -1.72 -18.97
C PRO A 436 7.95 -1.14 -18.98
N ALA A 437 8.97 -2.01 -18.87
CA ALA A 437 10.36 -1.58 -18.70
C ALA A 437 10.87 -0.74 -19.89
N GLU A 438 10.35 -0.98 -21.09
CA GLU A 438 10.62 -0.24 -22.32
C GLU A 438 10.09 1.20 -22.31
N GLU A 439 9.03 1.49 -21.53
CA GLU A 439 8.44 2.83 -21.39
C GLU A 439 9.14 3.64 -20.30
N LEU A 440 9.89 2.99 -19.40
CA LEU A 440 10.61 3.67 -18.34
C LEU A 440 11.85 4.40 -18.87
N GLY A 441 11.91 5.70 -18.62
CA GLY A 441 13.11 6.51 -18.83
C GLY A 441 14.25 6.12 -17.89
N ALA A 442 15.48 6.52 -18.23
CA ALA A 442 16.68 6.27 -17.43
C ALA A 442 16.56 6.65 -15.93
N PRO A 443 16.01 7.83 -15.55
CA PRO A 443 15.84 8.18 -14.14
C PRO A 443 14.87 7.24 -13.39
N ALA A 444 13.80 6.80 -14.05
CA ALA A 444 12.84 5.88 -13.46
C ALA A 444 13.45 4.49 -13.22
N ARG A 445 14.32 4.01 -14.11
CA ARG A 445 15.07 2.76 -13.92
C ARG A 445 16.06 2.86 -12.77
N THR A 446 16.71 4.03 -12.61
CA THR A 446 17.59 4.33 -11.46
C THR A 446 16.80 4.25 -10.15
N TYR A 447 15.62 4.88 -10.12
CA TYR A 447 14.71 4.79 -8.98
C TYR A 447 14.32 3.33 -8.71
N LEU A 448 13.90 2.57 -9.71
CA LEU A 448 13.47 1.18 -9.54
C LEU A 448 14.59 0.29 -8.97
N ARG A 449 15.84 0.47 -9.40
CA ARG A 449 17.00 -0.23 -8.80
C ARG A 449 17.13 0.05 -7.31
N THR A 450 16.93 1.28 -6.90
CA THR A 450 17.09 1.70 -5.49
C THR A 450 15.84 1.48 -4.64
N ALA A 451 14.67 1.31 -5.27
CA ALA A 451 13.38 1.27 -4.59
C ALA A 451 13.31 0.19 -3.51
N ALA A 452 13.93 -0.98 -3.70
CA ALA A 452 13.96 -2.03 -2.67
C ALA A 452 14.68 -1.61 -1.39
N LEU A 453 15.77 -0.83 -1.50
CA LEU A 453 16.46 -0.24 -0.35
C LEU A 453 15.57 0.80 0.32
N LEU A 454 14.97 1.70 -0.46
CA LEU A 454 14.14 2.80 0.04
C LEU A 454 12.86 2.32 0.73
N THR A 455 12.19 1.31 0.18
CA THR A 455 10.99 0.71 0.75
C THR A 455 11.29 0.00 2.08
N ARG A 456 12.40 -0.74 2.15
CA ARG A 456 12.79 -1.53 3.34
C ARG A 456 13.28 -0.65 4.49
N THR A 457 14.05 0.38 4.18
CA THR A 457 14.67 1.24 5.19
C THR A 457 13.77 2.41 5.60
N GLN A 458 12.82 2.80 4.75
CA GLN A 458 11.92 3.94 4.94
C GLN A 458 12.66 5.22 5.39
N VAL A 459 13.86 5.45 4.84
CA VAL A 459 14.69 6.59 5.22
C VAL A 459 13.97 7.94 4.96
N PRO A 460 14.25 8.96 5.80
CA PRO A 460 13.74 10.32 5.60
C PRO A 460 14.11 10.91 4.24
N ALA A 461 13.40 11.95 3.81
CA ALA A 461 13.58 12.57 2.49
C ALA A 461 15.02 13.01 2.20
N LEU A 462 15.70 13.65 3.16
CA LEU A 462 17.08 14.11 2.97
C LEU A 462 18.05 12.94 2.71
N GLN A 463 17.91 11.88 3.51
CA GLN A 463 18.71 10.66 3.39
C GLN A 463 18.42 9.93 2.07
N ARG A 464 17.16 9.95 1.63
CA ARG A 464 16.73 9.41 0.34
C ARG A 464 17.32 10.19 -0.83
N ALA A 465 17.34 11.52 -0.74
CA ALA A 465 17.97 12.38 -1.74
C ALA A 465 19.45 12.05 -1.89
N ALA A 466 20.17 11.83 -0.79
CA ALA A 466 21.58 11.45 -0.81
C ALA A 466 21.81 10.07 -1.48
N LEU A 467 20.96 9.08 -1.19
CA LEU A 467 21.04 7.76 -1.84
C LEU A 467 20.69 7.83 -3.33
N LEU A 468 19.69 8.63 -3.71
CA LEU A 468 19.30 8.84 -5.11
C LEU A 468 20.39 9.60 -5.88
N GLU A 469 21.01 10.61 -5.27
CA GLU A 469 22.14 11.33 -5.87
C GLU A 469 23.28 10.37 -6.21
N THR A 470 23.67 9.51 -5.27
CA THR A 470 24.68 8.48 -5.52
C THR A 470 24.26 7.53 -6.63
N ALA A 471 22.99 7.11 -6.65
CA ALA A 471 22.48 6.21 -7.68
C ALA A 471 22.45 6.84 -9.09
N PHE A 472 22.14 8.13 -9.19
CA PHE A 472 22.20 8.87 -10.45
C PHE A 472 23.65 9.00 -10.96
N VAL A 473 24.61 9.27 -10.07
CA VAL A 473 26.04 9.28 -10.46
C VAL A 473 26.52 7.90 -10.91
N GLU A 474 26.09 6.83 -10.24
CA GLU A 474 26.36 5.44 -10.65
C GLU A 474 25.85 5.12 -12.06
N ASP A 475 24.70 5.70 -12.44
CA ASP A 475 24.09 5.50 -13.76
C ASP A 475 24.52 6.51 -14.82
N GLY A 476 25.46 7.40 -14.48
CA GLY A 476 25.94 8.44 -15.40
C GLY A 476 24.90 9.55 -15.66
N LEU A 477 23.86 9.65 -14.83
CA LEU A 477 22.80 10.66 -14.92
C LEU A 477 23.17 11.91 -14.11
N LEU A 478 24.29 12.54 -14.46
CA LEU A 478 24.85 13.68 -13.71
C LEU A 478 23.88 14.87 -13.63
N GLU A 479 23.07 15.11 -14.66
CA GLU A 479 22.06 16.17 -14.66
C GLU A 479 20.99 15.98 -13.56
N TYR A 480 20.66 14.72 -13.21
CA TYR A 480 19.72 14.40 -12.14
C TYR A 480 20.37 14.49 -10.77
N ALA A 481 21.63 14.08 -10.65
CA ALA A 481 22.43 14.29 -9.44
C ALA A 481 22.56 15.79 -9.12
N ASP A 482 22.92 16.60 -10.13
CA ASP A 482 23.02 18.06 -10.02
C ASP A 482 21.66 18.70 -9.70
N ALA A 483 20.56 18.18 -10.26
CA ALA A 483 19.22 18.66 -9.94
C ALA A 483 18.85 18.45 -8.46
N ILE A 484 19.34 17.39 -7.80
CA ILE A 484 19.13 17.19 -6.35
C ILE A 484 19.86 18.28 -5.56
N HIS A 485 21.10 18.63 -5.92
CA HIS A 485 21.86 19.69 -5.25
C HIS A 485 21.31 21.09 -5.52
N GLY A 486 21.13 21.42 -6.81
CA GLY A 486 20.81 22.77 -7.26
C GLY A 486 19.33 23.11 -7.18
N ARG A 487 18.46 22.28 -7.76
CA ARG A 487 17.02 22.60 -7.87
C ARG A 487 16.28 22.37 -6.56
N LEU A 488 16.59 21.28 -5.84
CA LEU A 488 15.93 20.99 -4.56
C LEU A 488 16.56 21.74 -3.38
N GLY A 489 17.79 22.26 -3.53
CA GLY A 489 18.46 23.06 -2.51
C GLY A 489 18.67 22.32 -1.18
N LEU A 490 18.83 21.00 -1.23
CA LEU A 490 19.01 20.15 -0.05
C LEU A 490 20.49 20.07 0.35
N ASP A 491 20.78 20.33 1.62
CA ASP A 491 22.12 20.14 2.19
C ASP A 491 22.38 18.64 2.44
N LEU A 492 22.79 17.92 1.39
CA LEU A 492 23.03 16.49 1.48
C LEU A 492 24.19 16.16 2.44
N PRO A 493 24.11 15.03 3.19
CA PRO A 493 25.19 14.56 4.06
C PRO A 493 26.48 14.22 3.29
N TRP A 494 26.40 14.00 1.99
CA TRP A 494 27.55 13.82 1.12
C TRP A 494 27.28 14.27 -0.32
N GLN A 495 28.36 14.42 -1.08
CA GLN A 495 28.34 14.55 -2.54
C GLN A 495 29.10 13.36 -3.15
N THR A 496 28.51 12.69 -4.14
CA THR A 496 29.19 11.61 -4.85
C THR A 496 30.18 12.18 -5.86
N LEU A 497 31.48 11.92 -5.67
CA LEU A 497 32.54 12.45 -6.53
C LEU A 497 32.71 11.62 -7.81
N TRP A 498 32.63 10.30 -7.67
CA TRP A 498 32.67 9.34 -8.77
C TRP A 498 32.17 7.98 -8.30
N SER A 499 31.78 7.15 -9.27
CA SER A 499 31.50 5.73 -9.11
C SER A 499 32.20 4.94 -10.21
N LEU A 500 32.71 3.76 -9.88
CA LEU A 500 33.41 2.85 -10.77
C LEU A 500 32.75 1.46 -10.69
N PRO A 501 32.12 0.97 -11.77
CA PRO A 501 31.60 -0.39 -11.84
C PRO A 501 32.77 -1.36 -11.98
N ALA A 502 33.24 -1.90 -10.86
CA ALA A 502 34.37 -2.80 -10.78
C ALA A 502 34.04 -3.93 -9.79
N PRO A 503 33.71 -5.13 -10.27
CA PRO A 503 33.43 -6.26 -9.39
C PRO A 503 34.72 -6.77 -8.73
N GLY A 504 34.55 -7.44 -7.59
CA GLY A 504 35.63 -8.17 -6.93
C GLY A 504 36.59 -7.32 -6.11
N ILE A 505 36.34 -6.02 -5.87
CA ILE A 505 37.21 -5.21 -5.01
C ILE A 505 37.22 -5.77 -3.58
N SER A 506 38.40 -6.21 -3.12
CA SER A 506 38.59 -6.83 -1.81
C SER A 506 39.14 -5.89 -0.75
N ALA A 507 39.80 -4.80 -1.16
CA ALA A 507 40.32 -3.79 -0.26
C ALA A 507 40.30 -2.42 -0.94
N VAL A 508 40.07 -1.38 -0.13
CA VAL A 508 40.21 0.01 -0.53
C VAL A 508 41.06 0.74 0.51
N SER A 509 41.88 1.69 0.07
CA SER A 509 42.58 2.60 0.97
C SER A 509 42.71 3.98 0.34
N VAL A 510 42.75 5.00 1.18
CA VAL A 510 43.08 6.37 0.77
C VAL A 510 44.58 6.60 0.88
N GLY A 511 45.10 7.43 0.00
CA GLY A 511 46.48 7.85 -0.01
C GLY A 511 46.67 9.15 -0.78
N SER A 512 47.93 9.53 -0.98
CA SER A 512 48.30 10.68 -1.77
C SER A 512 49.48 10.36 -2.68
N LEU A 513 49.49 10.98 -3.85
CA LEU A 513 50.63 10.97 -4.77
C LEU A 513 51.34 12.32 -4.74
N PRO A 514 52.65 12.37 -4.98
CA PRO A 514 53.34 13.65 -5.21
C PRO A 514 52.79 14.33 -6.47
N GLY A 515 52.17 15.50 -6.32
CA GLY A 515 51.69 16.31 -7.44
C GLY A 515 52.73 17.30 -7.97
N ALA A 516 52.34 18.04 -9.02
CA ALA A 516 53.12 19.15 -9.53
C ALA A 516 53.35 20.19 -8.42
N GLU A 517 54.57 20.72 -8.32
CA GLU A 517 54.99 21.68 -7.28
C GLU A 517 54.94 21.15 -5.82
N GLY A 518 54.84 19.83 -5.62
CA GLY A 518 54.89 19.21 -4.29
C GLY A 518 53.56 19.21 -3.53
N GLN A 519 52.45 19.59 -4.17
CA GLN A 519 51.11 19.43 -3.58
C GLN A 519 50.66 17.96 -3.66
N PRO A 520 50.25 17.32 -2.55
CA PRO A 520 49.76 15.94 -2.59
C PRO A 520 48.44 15.83 -3.35
N VAL A 521 48.36 14.90 -4.30
CA VAL A 521 47.14 14.56 -5.03
C VAL A 521 46.44 13.40 -4.30
N PRO A 522 45.24 13.60 -3.73
CA PRO A 522 44.54 12.56 -3.00
C PRO A 522 44.04 11.47 -3.96
N VAL A 523 44.30 10.20 -3.62
CA VAL A 523 43.94 9.01 -4.42
C VAL A 523 43.28 7.92 -3.58
N ALA A 524 42.38 7.18 -4.21
CA ALA A 524 41.87 5.90 -3.77
C ALA A 524 42.68 4.78 -4.43
N VAL A 525 43.14 3.83 -3.63
CA VAL A 525 43.76 2.59 -4.08
C VAL A 525 42.75 1.46 -3.90
N LEU A 526 42.42 0.77 -4.99
CA LEU A 526 41.45 -0.32 -5.04
C LEU A 526 42.18 -1.61 -5.41
N VAL A 527 42.01 -2.67 -4.61
CA VAL A 527 42.65 -3.98 -4.85
C VAL A 527 41.63 -4.97 -5.40
N VAL A 528 41.92 -5.53 -6.58
CA VAL A 528 41.12 -6.59 -7.21
C VAL A 528 41.90 -7.92 -7.14
N PRO A 529 41.44 -8.90 -6.35
CA PRO A 529 42.19 -10.11 -6.03
C PRO A 529 42.27 -11.10 -7.20
N ALA A 530 41.31 -11.08 -8.13
CA ALA A 530 41.28 -12.01 -9.26
C ALA A 530 42.50 -11.83 -10.21
N ASP A 531 43.08 -10.62 -10.25
CA ASP A 531 44.19 -10.27 -11.13
C ASP A 531 45.43 -9.69 -10.40
N SER A 532 45.40 -9.60 -9.06
CA SER A 532 46.36 -8.80 -8.25
C SER A 532 46.55 -7.36 -8.77
N ALA A 533 45.54 -6.84 -9.49
CA ALA A 533 45.58 -5.52 -10.08
C ALA A 533 45.26 -4.47 -9.02
N VAL A 534 46.09 -3.44 -8.97
CA VAL A 534 45.90 -2.27 -8.12
C VAL A 534 45.45 -1.12 -9.01
N LEU A 535 44.22 -0.66 -8.81
CA LEU A 535 43.70 0.51 -9.50
C LEU A 535 43.89 1.72 -8.59
N VAL A 536 44.52 2.77 -9.10
CA VAL A 536 44.70 4.04 -8.39
C VAL A 536 43.86 5.10 -9.08
N HIS A 537 42.87 5.61 -8.36
CA HIS A 537 41.92 6.60 -8.88
C HIS A 537 42.05 7.89 -8.08
N ARG A 538 42.10 9.05 -8.73
CA ARG A 538 42.09 10.33 -8.00
C ARG A 538 40.79 10.47 -7.22
N LEU A 539 40.87 10.93 -5.96
CA LEU A 539 39.69 11.16 -5.12
C LEU A 539 38.86 12.33 -5.68
N VAL A 540 39.52 13.38 -6.17
CA VAL A 540 38.89 14.54 -6.79
C VAL A 540 39.32 14.59 -8.26
N ARG A 541 38.36 14.65 -9.19
CA ARG A 541 38.65 14.84 -10.62
C ARG A 541 39.33 16.20 -10.82
N SER A 542 40.46 16.21 -11.51
CA SER A 542 41.09 17.43 -12.04
C SER A 542 41.20 17.31 -13.56
N ASP A 543 41.13 18.43 -14.28
CA ASP A 543 41.21 18.48 -15.75
C ASP A 543 42.57 18.04 -16.32
N ASP A 544 43.57 17.81 -15.44
CA ASP A 544 44.90 17.39 -15.83
C ASP A 544 44.97 15.89 -16.17
N SER A 545 45.08 15.60 -17.46
CA SER A 545 45.35 14.28 -18.04
C SER A 545 46.82 13.86 -17.81
N GLY A 546 47.19 13.69 -16.54
CA GLY A 546 48.49 13.13 -16.16
C GLY A 546 48.60 11.63 -16.45
N SER A 547 49.83 11.12 -16.53
CA SER A 547 50.15 9.69 -16.71
C SER A 547 49.52 8.80 -15.64
N ASP A 548 49.31 7.51 -15.98
CA ASP A 548 48.79 6.52 -15.04
C ASP A 548 49.62 6.48 -13.75
N PRO A 549 48.99 6.66 -12.58
CA PRO A 549 49.69 6.73 -11.30
C PRO A 549 50.33 5.40 -10.90
N ASP A 550 51.61 5.43 -10.53
CA ASP A 550 52.34 4.27 -9.98
C ASP A 550 51.86 3.96 -8.55
N PRO A 551 51.27 2.77 -8.29
CA PRO A 551 50.82 2.38 -6.96
C PRO A 551 51.93 2.40 -5.90
N GLY A 552 53.19 2.18 -6.29
CA GLY A 552 54.33 2.19 -5.37
C GLY A 552 54.68 3.56 -4.80
N GLN A 553 54.14 4.64 -5.35
CA GLN A 553 54.38 6.01 -4.93
C GLN A 553 53.30 6.56 -3.99
N VAL A 554 52.28 5.76 -3.69
CA VAL A 554 51.16 6.19 -2.82
C VAL A 554 51.62 6.26 -1.37
N LEU A 555 51.51 7.45 -0.79
CA LEU A 555 51.73 7.69 0.64
C LEU A 555 50.40 7.63 1.38
N HIS A 556 50.27 6.68 2.31
CA HIS A 556 49.08 6.52 3.14
C HIS A 556 49.11 7.43 4.38
N PRO A 557 47.96 7.94 4.85
CA PRO A 557 47.88 8.70 6.09
C PRO A 557 48.32 7.85 7.28
N SER A 558 49.14 8.42 8.15
CA SER A 558 49.59 7.82 9.41
C SER A 558 48.44 7.61 10.40
N GLU A 559 48.63 6.72 11.38
CA GLU A 559 47.63 6.50 12.44
C GLU A 559 47.38 7.78 13.27
N GLU A 560 48.41 8.61 13.48
CA GLU A 560 48.28 9.89 14.17
C GLU A 560 47.41 10.88 13.38
N GLU A 561 47.61 10.99 12.07
CA GLU A 561 46.78 11.83 11.19
C GLU A 561 45.32 11.35 11.18
N ARG A 562 45.09 10.03 11.11
CA ARG A 562 43.74 9.43 11.18
C ARG A 562 43.08 9.63 12.55
N ALA A 563 43.86 9.61 13.63
CA ALA A 563 43.36 9.85 14.98
C ALA A 563 43.01 11.33 15.21
N ALA A 564 43.76 12.24 14.60
CA ALA A 564 43.56 13.68 14.65
C ALA A 564 42.45 14.19 13.71
N ALA A 565 42.07 13.40 12.69
CA ALA A 565 41.01 13.77 11.75
C ALA A 565 39.66 14.04 12.47
N PRO A 566 38.88 15.04 12.03
CA PRO A 566 37.64 15.44 12.71
C PRO A 566 36.53 14.40 12.62
N LEU A 567 36.59 13.52 11.61
CA LEU A 567 35.59 12.49 11.35
C LEU A 567 36.09 11.10 11.79
N GLY A 568 35.15 10.26 12.22
CA GLY A 568 35.35 8.83 12.43
C GLY A 568 34.35 8.02 11.62
N MET A 569 34.65 6.74 11.40
CA MET A 569 33.75 5.83 10.68
C MET A 569 33.59 4.48 11.38
N SER A 570 32.42 3.87 11.18
CA SER A 570 32.14 2.48 11.52
C SER A 570 31.43 1.83 10.35
N ARG A 571 31.63 0.54 10.20
CA ARG A 571 31.06 -0.26 9.12
C ARG A 571 30.31 -1.46 9.71
N GLY A 572 29.05 -1.60 9.31
CA GLY A 572 28.31 -2.85 9.38
C GLY A 572 28.41 -3.61 8.05
N ALA A 573 27.66 -4.71 7.91
CA ALA A 573 27.62 -5.42 6.64
C ALA A 573 27.04 -4.53 5.54
N ASP A 574 25.90 -3.89 5.79
CA ASP A 574 25.06 -3.16 4.84
C ASP A 574 24.97 -1.64 5.10
N TYR A 575 25.74 -1.14 6.08
CA TYR A 575 25.81 0.29 6.39
C TYR A 575 27.23 0.78 6.69
N VAL A 576 27.47 2.06 6.42
CA VAL A 576 28.65 2.81 6.87
C VAL A 576 28.17 4.08 7.56
N ARG A 577 28.59 4.29 8.81
CA ARG A 577 28.28 5.53 9.55
C ARG A 577 29.54 6.35 9.71
N VAL A 578 29.44 7.62 9.36
CA VAL A 578 30.45 8.64 9.63
C VAL A 578 29.94 9.55 10.73
N TRP A 579 30.76 9.82 11.74
CA TRP A 579 30.43 10.74 12.82
C TRP A 579 31.49 11.81 12.97
N ASP A 580 31.05 12.95 13.48
CA ASP A 580 31.93 14.01 13.94
C ASP A 580 32.47 13.64 15.34
N ARG A 581 33.79 13.60 15.50
CA ARG A 581 34.44 13.16 16.74
C ARG A 581 34.23 14.13 17.90
N ALA A 582 34.09 15.43 17.61
CA ALA A 582 33.93 16.46 18.63
C ALA A 582 32.53 16.41 19.26
N THR A 583 31.50 16.26 18.44
CA THR A 583 30.09 16.25 18.83
C THR A 583 29.53 14.85 19.09
N ARG A 584 30.22 13.80 18.61
CA ARG A 584 29.77 12.40 18.61
C ARG A 584 28.44 12.18 17.90
N LYS A 585 28.07 13.06 16.96
CA LYS A 585 26.86 12.92 16.14
C LYS A 585 27.20 12.24 14.82
N VAL A 586 26.31 11.35 14.37
CA VAL A 586 26.37 10.81 13.01
C VAL A 586 26.07 11.94 12.02
N VAL A 587 27.00 12.18 11.10
CA VAL A 587 26.88 13.21 10.05
C VAL A 587 26.51 12.61 8.69
N ALA A 588 26.81 11.33 8.48
CA ALA A 588 26.39 10.59 7.30
C ALA A 588 26.16 9.10 7.64
N GLU A 589 25.13 8.52 7.05
CA GLU A 589 24.86 7.08 7.11
C GLU A 589 24.65 6.57 5.69
N LEU A 590 25.63 5.87 5.12
CA LEU A 590 25.49 5.25 3.80
C LEU A 590 24.90 3.86 3.96
N LEU A 591 23.79 3.58 3.26
CA LEU A 591 23.14 2.27 3.25
C LEU A 591 23.37 1.59 1.89
N SER A 592 23.44 0.25 1.89
CA SER A 592 23.57 -0.53 0.66
C SER A 592 22.63 -1.74 0.67
N ASP A 593 22.16 -2.12 -0.51
CA ASP A 593 21.40 -3.35 -0.74
C ASP A 593 22.29 -4.61 -0.76
N VAL A 594 23.61 -4.42 -0.87
CA VAL A 594 24.63 -5.48 -0.82
C VAL A 594 25.68 -5.16 0.24
N PRO A 595 26.37 -6.18 0.78
CA PRO A 595 27.39 -5.93 1.79
C PRO A 595 28.57 -5.10 1.26
N PHE A 596 29.09 -4.20 2.09
CA PHE A 596 30.35 -3.52 1.84
C PHE A 596 31.52 -4.49 1.98
N THR A 597 32.37 -4.56 0.96
CA THR A 597 33.59 -5.39 0.97
C THR A 597 34.73 -4.67 1.68
N ALA A 598 34.89 -3.37 1.44
CA ALA A 598 35.91 -2.54 2.07
C ALA A 598 35.49 -1.06 2.09
N VAL A 599 35.97 -0.31 3.09
CA VAL A 599 35.77 1.13 3.20
C VAL A 599 37.02 1.80 3.75
N ASP A 600 37.29 3.03 3.35
CA ASP A 600 38.29 3.88 3.98
C ASP A 600 37.83 5.35 3.98
N LEU A 601 38.28 6.14 4.95
CA LEU A 601 37.93 7.55 5.11
C LEU A 601 39.21 8.38 5.17
N SER A 602 39.30 9.37 4.29
CA SER A 602 40.43 10.29 4.27
C SER A 602 40.34 11.36 5.37
N PRO A 603 41.47 11.91 5.83
CA PRO A 603 41.48 12.98 6.84
C PRO A 603 40.69 14.24 6.42
N ASP A 604 40.58 14.51 5.11
CA ASP A 604 39.80 15.60 4.52
C ASP A 604 38.31 15.25 4.31
N GLY A 605 37.87 14.07 4.77
CA GLY A 605 36.45 13.70 4.80
C GLY A 605 35.91 13.10 3.52
N ILE A 606 36.75 12.45 2.71
CA ILE A 606 36.33 11.67 1.55
C ILE A 606 36.23 10.19 1.93
N LEU A 607 35.01 9.66 1.90
CA LEU A 607 34.71 8.26 2.12
C LEU A 607 34.85 7.48 0.81
N VAL A 608 35.73 6.48 0.78
CA VAL A 608 35.81 5.49 -0.30
C VAL A 608 35.11 4.23 0.18
N ALA A 609 34.11 3.77 -0.56
CA ALA A 609 33.35 2.56 -0.22
C ALA A 609 33.28 1.61 -1.42
N ALA A 610 33.55 0.33 -1.17
CA ALA A 610 33.44 -0.75 -2.14
C ALA A 610 32.39 -1.78 -1.72
N THR A 611 31.71 -2.32 -2.71
CA THR A 611 30.78 -3.44 -2.64
C THR A 611 31.25 -4.52 -3.61
N GLU A 612 30.54 -5.64 -3.67
CA GLU A 612 30.80 -6.67 -4.69
C GLU A 612 30.60 -6.17 -6.14
N ARG A 613 29.88 -5.05 -6.33
CA ARG A 613 29.48 -4.54 -7.66
C ARG A 613 30.29 -3.33 -8.12
N SER A 614 30.71 -2.47 -7.18
CA SER A 614 31.30 -1.17 -7.50
C SER A 614 32.11 -0.58 -6.36
N ALA A 615 32.94 0.41 -6.68
CA ALA A 615 33.54 1.33 -5.72
C ALA A 615 33.11 2.77 -6.01
N LYS A 616 33.00 3.59 -4.97
CA LYS A 616 32.61 5.00 -5.06
C LYS A 616 33.38 5.86 -4.06
N ALA A 617 33.56 7.13 -4.39
CA ALA A 617 34.06 8.13 -3.46
C ALA A 617 33.00 9.20 -3.17
N LEU A 618 32.78 9.47 -1.89
CA LEU A 618 31.78 10.40 -1.38
C LEU A 618 32.48 11.46 -0.52
N ARG A 619 32.31 12.74 -0.86
CA ARG A 619 32.74 13.84 0.02
C ARG A 619 31.71 14.04 1.11
N ILE A 620 32.06 13.74 2.36
CA ILE A 620 31.19 13.96 3.51
C ILE A 620 31.08 15.45 3.77
N GLN A 621 29.86 15.96 3.82
CA GLN A 621 29.60 17.33 4.19
C GLN A 621 29.46 17.40 5.72
N PRO A 622 30.24 18.24 6.42
CA PRO A 622 30.00 18.47 7.84
C PRO A 622 28.57 18.98 7.99
N ALA A 623 27.78 18.39 8.90
CA ALA A 623 26.43 18.86 9.17
C ALA A 623 26.50 20.38 9.43
N ALA A 624 25.93 21.17 8.52
CA ALA A 624 25.89 22.61 8.69
C ALA A 624 25.27 22.88 10.06
N ALA A 625 25.99 23.58 10.93
CA ALA A 625 25.41 24.12 12.14
C ALA A 625 24.24 25.01 11.70
N GLY A 626 23.03 24.46 11.76
CA GLY A 626 21.81 25.14 11.37
C GLY A 626 21.59 26.34 12.26
N ALA A 627 22.05 27.51 11.80
CA ALA A 627 21.63 28.88 12.12
C ALA A 627 22.80 29.82 11.79
N MET A 628 22.86 30.40 10.58
CA MET A 628 23.49 31.71 10.26
C MET A 628 23.62 32.05 8.76
N ARG A 629 22.90 31.39 7.84
CA ARG A 629 22.83 31.82 6.42
C ARG A 629 21.40 32.14 5.94
N ARG A 630 20.67 32.90 6.75
CA ARG A 630 19.51 33.70 6.30
C ARG A 630 19.50 35.04 7.05
N ALA A 631 20.53 35.84 6.81
CA ALA A 631 20.56 37.27 7.10
C ALA A 631 21.69 37.90 6.29
N ALA A 632 21.45 38.09 4.99
CA ALA A 632 22.06 39.12 4.15
C ALA A 632 21.12 39.38 2.98
#